data_AF-A0A522AEK2-F1
#
_entry.id   AF-A0A522AEK2-F1
#
_cell.length_a   1.000
_cell.length_b   1.000
_cell.length_c   1.000
_cell.angle_alpha   90.00
_cell.angle_beta   90.00
_cell.angle_gamma   90.00
#
_symmetry.space_group_name_H-M   'P 1'
#
loop_
_entity.id
_entity.type
_entity.pdbx_description
1 polymer ?
#
loop_
_entity_poly.entity_id
_entity_poly.type
_entity_poly.pdbx_seq_one_letter_code
_entity_poly.pdbx_strand_id
1 'polypeptide(L)'
;AAKAAELLKIFFLDPQAKMNPSLQFAQAIPGVTPGRGIGIIDTLHLAEVPLAVRALEKSKAFPSEVSAGVKQWFRDYVEWMTTSKNGNEEANAGNNHAVAFWLQVAAFSRLTGDEAKLTECRRRFKEVFVAKQMTNDGSFPAELRRTKPYAYSIFQLDNLASLAQLLTRDEENLWFYALPDGRGMRQAMEFLYPFLADKSKWPRKPDIQAWEGWPARQPCLLFTGLALDEQKYLDLWQKLPADPTDAEVRRNIAITQPILWLRP
;
A
#
# COMPACT_ATOMS: atom_id res chain seq x y z
N ALA A 1 -5.54 -17.27 15.97
CA ALA A 1 -6.60 -16.36 16.44
C ALA A 1 -6.34 -15.80 17.84
N ALA A 2 -6.26 -16.63 18.90
CA ALA A 2 -6.04 -16.15 20.27
C ALA A 2 -4.80 -15.23 20.41
N LYS A 3 -3.64 -15.67 19.91
CA LYS A 3 -2.40 -14.86 19.97
C LYS A 3 -2.50 -13.56 19.16
N ALA A 4 -3.21 -13.57 18.03
CA ALA A 4 -3.46 -12.35 17.26
C ALA A 4 -4.33 -11.37 18.05
N ALA A 5 -5.38 -11.86 18.72
CA ALA A 5 -6.22 -11.02 19.57
C ALA A 5 -5.43 -10.39 20.73
N GLU A 6 -4.51 -11.14 21.35
CA GLU A 6 -3.61 -10.63 22.38
C GLU A 6 -2.74 -9.48 21.86
N LEU A 7 -2.07 -9.66 20.71
CA LEU A 7 -1.23 -8.62 20.11
C LEU A 7 -2.02 -7.36 19.73
N LEU A 8 -3.21 -7.53 19.16
CA LEU A 8 -4.08 -6.41 18.82
C LEU A 8 -4.56 -5.66 20.08
N LYS A 9 -4.89 -6.38 21.17
CA LYS A 9 -5.23 -5.75 22.45
C LYS A 9 -4.08 -4.87 22.94
N ILE A 10 -2.86 -5.40 22.99
CA ILE A 10 -1.69 -4.67 23.49
C ILE A 10 -1.40 -3.42 22.65
N PHE A 11 -1.34 -3.58 21.32
CA PHE A 11 -0.89 -2.49 20.45
C PHE A 11 -1.95 -1.39 20.26
N PHE A 12 -3.24 -1.74 20.23
CA PHE A 12 -4.31 -0.79 19.86
C PHE A 12 -5.21 -0.38 21.03
N LEU A 13 -5.41 -1.25 22.03
CA LEU A 13 -6.52 -1.11 22.98
C LEU A 13 -6.08 -0.90 24.42
N ASP A 14 -4.97 -1.53 24.83
CA ASP A 14 -4.48 -1.49 26.22
C ASP A 14 -4.09 -0.06 26.60
N PRO A 15 -4.77 0.58 27.57
CA PRO A 15 -4.46 1.95 27.98
C PRO A 15 -3.01 2.17 28.45
N GLN A 16 -2.32 1.11 28.90
CA GLN A 16 -0.95 1.20 29.38
C GLN A 16 0.10 1.07 28.26
N ALA A 17 -0.27 0.52 27.10
CA ALA A 17 0.67 0.17 26.03
C ALA A 17 0.26 0.64 24.63
N LYS A 18 -0.99 1.04 24.43
CA LYS A 18 -1.53 1.33 23.10
C LYS A 18 -0.76 2.44 22.41
N MET A 19 -0.57 2.28 21.11
CA MET A 19 -0.24 3.38 20.23
C MET A 19 -1.46 4.31 20.15
N ASN A 20 -1.28 5.62 20.33
CA ASN A 20 -2.34 6.58 20.04
C ASN A 20 -2.63 6.59 18.52
N PRO A 21 -3.89 6.79 18.07
CA PRO A 21 -4.25 6.83 16.65
C PRO A 21 -3.79 8.15 16.00
N SER A 22 -2.50 8.46 16.07
CA SER A 22 -1.86 9.59 15.42
C SER A 22 -0.37 9.33 15.21
N LEU A 23 0.20 9.98 14.18
CA LEU A 23 1.63 10.02 13.91
C LEU A 23 2.16 11.46 14.00
N GLN A 24 1.71 12.18 15.02
CA GLN A 24 2.07 13.58 15.25
C GLN A 24 3.60 13.79 15.33
N PHE A 25 4.31 12.79 15.85
CA PHE A 25 5.75 12.83 16.12
C PHE A 25 6.59 11.94 15.18
N ALA A 26 5.99 11.44 14.10
CA ALA A 26 6.68 10.53 13.19
C ALA A 26 7.80 11.22 12.41
N GLN A 27 8.94 10.52 12.28
CA GLN A 27 10.15 10.98 11.62
C GLN A 27 10.61 12.40 12.06
N ALA A 28 10.53 12.66 13.36
CA ALA A 28 11.10 13.85 13.99
C ALA A 28 12.60 14.00 13.65
N ILE A 29 13.06 15.24 13.54
CA ILE A 29 14.48 15.55 13.39
C ILE A 29 14.86 16.46 14.56
N PRO A 30 15.77 16.02 15.45
CA PRO A 30 16.24 16.81 16.59
C PRO A 30 16.67 18.22 16.16
N GLY A 31 16.12 19.23 16.82
CA GLY A 31 16.41 20.65 16.55
C GLY A 31 15.77 21.22 15.27
N VAL A 32 15.03 20.44 14.49
CA VAL A 32 14.43 20.89 13.22
C VAL A 32 12.91 20.77 13.23
N THR A 33 12.37 19.61 13.58
CA THR A 33 10.91 19.41 13.62
C THR A 33 10.52 18.26 14.55
N PRO A 34 9.43 18.40 15.33
CA PRO A 34 8.93 17.33 16.20
C PRO A 34 8.24 16.20 15.43
N GLY A 35 7.91 16.37 14.15
CA GLY A 35 7.27 15.36 13.29
C GLY A 35 6.94 15.90 11.90
N ARG A 36 6.67 15.03 10.93
CA ARG A 36 6.43 15.43 9.53
C ARG A 36 5.41 14.53 8.84
N GLY A 37 4.72 15.06 7.82
CA GLY A 37 3.81 14.29 6.97
C GLY A 37 4.42 12.99 6.43
N ILE A 38 5.65 13.04 5.91
CA ILE A 38 6.37 11.87 5.37
C ILE A 38 6.56 10.71 6.34
N GLY A 39 6.40 10.95 7.65
CA GLY A 39 6.44 9.89 8.66
C GLY A 39 5.20 9.00 8.67
N ILE A 40 4.11 9.39 8.01
CA ILE A 40 2.89 8.59 7.94
C ILE A 40 3.10 7.28 7.17
N ILE A 41 4.11 7.22 6.31
CA ILE A 41 4.49 5.99 5.63
C ILE A 41 5.00 4.90 6.59
N ASP A 42 5.43 5.25 7.82
CA ASP A 42 5.96 4.27 8.80
C ASP A 42 4.89 3.25 9.24
N THR A 43 3.60 3.60 9.16
CA THR A 43 2.48 2.70 9.46
C THR A 43 1.89 2.02 8.22
N LEU A 44 2.50 2.14 7.05
CA LEU A 44 1.99 1.53 5.82
C LEU A 44 1.66 0.03 5.97
N HIS A 45 2.49 -0.72 6.71
CA HIS A 45 2.24 -2.14 6.99
C HIS A 45 0.97 -2.41 7.80
N LEU A 46 0.43 -1.42 8.51
CA LEU A 46 -0.87 -1.56 9.19
C LEU A 46 -2.01 -1.77 8.19
N ALA A 47 -1.85 -1.44 6.90
CA ALA A 47 -2.87 -1.66 5.87
C ALA A 47 -3.29 -3.13 5.73
N GLU A 48 -2.45 -4.10 6.14
CA GLU A 48 -2.79 -5.53 6.12
C GLU A 48 -3.59 -5.98 7.35
N VAL A 49 -3.48 -5.26 8.48
CA VAL A 49 -4.19 -5.58 9.74
C VAL A 49 -5.71 -5.63 9.55
N PRO A 50 -6.37 -4.67 8.87
CA PRO A 50 -7.79 -4.76 8.52
C PRO A 50 -8.23 -6.08 7.88
N LEU A 51 -7.46 -6.58 6.92
CA LEU A 51 -7.78 -7.82 6.21
C LEU A 51 -7.63 -9.03 7.14
N ALA A 52 -6.57 -9.05 7.95
CA ALA A 52 -6.35 -10.08 8.95
C ALA A 52 -7.46 -10.10 10.02
N VAL A 53 -7.90 -8.93 10.50
CA VAL A 53 -9.01 -8.82 11.45
C VAL A 53 -10.27 -9.45 10.86
N ARG A 54 -10.67 -9.08 9.63
CA ARG A 54 -11.85 -9.66 8.96
C ARG A 54 -11.75 -11.17 8.79
N ALA A 55 -10.58 -11.69 8.43
CA ALA A 55 -10.36 -13.13 8.30
C ALA A 55 -10.52 -13.88 9.64
N LEU A 56 -10.19 -13.22 10.75
CA LEU A 56 -10.25 -13.79 12.09
C LEU A 56 -11.63 -13.67 12.77
N GLU A 57 -12.52 -12.79 12.31
CA GLU A 57 -13.82 -12.51 12.94
C GLU A 57 -14.72 -13.74 13.12
N LYS A 58 -14.58 -14.76 12.27
CA LYS A 58 -15.37 -16.01 12.37
C LYS A 58 -14.81 -17.01 13.38
N SER A 59 -13.61 -16.78 13.91
CA SER A 59 -12.99 -17.68 14.88
C SER A 59 -13.52 -17.43 16.29
N LYS A 60 -13.95 -18.49 16.99
CA LYS A 60 -14.35 -18.44 18.42
C LYS A 60 -13.25 -17.91 19.34
N ALA A 61 -11.98 -18.06 18.94
CA ALA A 61 -10.82 -17.56 19.67
C ALA A 61 -10.46 -16.10 19.33
N PHE A 62 -11.29 -15.38 18.57
CA PHE A 62 -11.12 -13.96 18.26
C PHE A 62 -12.29 -13.17 18.88
N PRO A 63 -12.09 -12.54 20.04
CA PRO A 63 -13.19 -11.91 20.76
C PRO A 63 -13.76 -10.70 20.00
N SER A 64 -15.08 -10.56 19.99
CA SER A 64 -15.76 -9.50 19.25
C SER A 64 -15.43 -8.11 19.77
N GLU A 65 -15.14 -7.97 21.07
CA GLU A 65 -14.71 -6.72 21.68
C GLU A 65 -13.35 -6.24 21.17
N VAL A 66 -12.45 -7.17 20.79
CA VAL A 66 -11.18 -6.82 20.14
C VAL A 66 -11.43 -6.26 18.75
N SER A 67 -12.26 -6.94 17.95
CA SER A 67 -12.64 -6.44 16.62
C SER A 67 -13.26 -5.04 16.72
N ALA A 68 -14.22 -4.84 17.63
CA ALA A 68 -14.89 -3.57 17.82
C ALA A 68 -13.92 -2.45 18.24
N GLY A 69 -13.01 -2.73 19.18
CA GLY A 69 -12.00 -1.78 19.62
C GLY A 69 -11.01 -1.40 18.52
N VAL A 70 -10.50 -2.39 17.77
CA VAL A 70 -9.57 -2.14 16.66
C VAL A 70 -10.25 -1.35 15.54
N LYS A 71 -11.51 -1.65 15.23
CA LYS A 71 -12.33 -0.84 14.31
C LYS A 71 -12.46 0.60 14.77
N GLN A 72 -12.67 0.84 16.07
CA GLN A 72 -12.73 2.20 16.60
C GLN A 72 -11.39 2.91 16.45
N TRP A 73 -10.29 2.26 16.81
CA TRP A 73 -8.95 2.83 16.66
C TRP A 73 -8.66 3.25 15.21
N PHE A 74 -9.02 2.41 14.23
CA PHE A 74 -8.84 2.75 12.81
C PHE A 74 -9.78 3.87 12.34
N ARG A 75 -10.99 4.00 12.88
CA ARG A 75 -11.84 5.18 12.63
C ARG A 75 -11.16 6.45 13.11
N ASP A 76 -10.70 6.45 14.36
CA ASP A 76 -10.02 7.61 14.97
C ASP A 76 -8.74 7.95 14.20
N TYR A 77 -8.02 6.94 13.72
CA TYR A 77 -6.79 7.15 12.95
C TYR A 77 -7.05 7.72 11.56
N VAL A 78 -8.07 7.23 10.83
CA VAL A 78 -8.47 7.82 9.54
C VAL A 78 -8.92 9.26 9.71
N GLU A 79 -9.65 9.58 10.78
CA GLU A 79 -10.03 10.96 11.09
C GLU A 79 -8.80 11.84 11.28
N TRP A 80 -7.85 11.41 12.12
CA TRP A 80 -6.59 12.15 12.31
C TRP A 80 -5.78 12.28 11.01
N MET A 81 -5.65 11.19 10.24
CA MET A 81 -4.92 11.18 8.96
C MET A 81 -5.52 12.18 7.97
N THR A 82 -6.84 12.36 7.96
CA THR A 82 -7.51 13.19 6.94
C THR A 82 -7.82 14.62 7.39
N THR A 83 -7.55 14.96 8.66
CA THR A 83 -7.80 16.31 9.20
C THR A 83 -6.54 16.99 9.75
N SER A 84 -5.52 16.23 10.17
CA SER A 84 -4.29 16.80 10.73
C SER A 84 -3.43 17.49 9.68
N LYS A 85 -2.54 18.40 10.13
CA LYS A 85 -1.55 19.04 9.27
C LYS A 85 -0.64 18.02 8.57
N ASN A 86 -0.03 17.11 9.35
CA ASN A 86 0.86 16.07 8.82
C ASN A 86 0.13 15.18 7.81
N GLY A 87 -1.12 14.81 8.12
CA GLY A 87 -1.99 14.06 7.23
C GLY A 87 -2.23 14.75 5.89
N ASN A 88 -2.60 16.03 5.93
CA ASN A 88 -2.80 16.83 4.72
C ASN A 88 -1.53 17.02 3.88
N GLU A 89 -0.36 17.14 4.51
CA GLU A 89 0.93 17.18 3.80
C GLU A 89 1.19 15.87 3.05
N GLU A 90 1.03 14.73 3.72
CA GLU A 90 1.28 13.41 3.13
C GLU A 90 0.27 13.07 2.02
N ALA A 91 -1.02 13.33 2.27
CA ALA A 91 -2.11 13.06 1.32
C ALA A 91 -1.93 13.77 -0.02
N ASN A 92 -1.22 14.91 -0.02
CA ASN A 92 -0.99 15.77 -1.18
C ASN A 92 0.44 15.70 -1.73
N ALA A 93 1.27 14.75 -1.27
CA ALA A 93 2.58 14.52 -1.85
C ALA A 93 2.48 14.16 -3.35
N GLY A 94 3.46 14.60 -4.14
CA GLY A 94 3.51 14.39 -5.59
C GLY A 94 4.16 13.06 -6.03
N ASN A 95 4.29 12.10 -5.12
CA ASN A 95 5.03 10.86 -5.30
C ASN A 95 4.39 9.72 -4.48
N ASN A 96 5.10 8.61 -4.32
CA ASN A 96 4.68 7.41 -3.59
C ASN A 96 4.10 7.62 -2.18
N HIS A 97 4.46 8.69 -1.49
CA HIS A 97 3.89 9.00 -0.18
C HIS A 97 2.37 9.17 -0.24
N ALA A 98 1.84 9.83 -1.29
CA ALA A 98 0.40 9.99 -1.42
C ALA A 98 -0.29 8.66 -1.72
N VAL A 99 0.29 7.80 -2.55
CA VAL A 99 -0.29 6.47 -2.82
C VAL A 99 -0.30 5.62 -1.55
N ALA A 100 0.79 5.61 -0.78
CA ALA A 100 0.89 4.90 0.49
C ALA A 100 -0.10 5.44 1.54
N PHE A 101 -0.29 6.76 1.62
CA PHE A 101 -1.31 7.38 2.49
C PHE A 101 -2.71 6.90 2.13
N TRP A 102 -3.08 6.98 0.85
CA TRP A 102 -4.44 6.65 0.42
C TRP A 102 -4.71 5.14 0.41
N LEU A 103 -3.68 4.29 0.30
CA LEU A 103 -3.76 2.85 0.57
C LEU A 103 -4.13 2.56 2.02
N GLN A 104 -3.48 3.21 2.98
CA GLN A 104 -3.82 3.10 4.39
C GLN A 104 -5.27 3.53 4.66
N VAL A 105 -5.68 4.71 4.17
CA VAL A 105 -7.07 5.20 4.31
C VAL A 105 -8.06 4.18 3.71
N ALA A 106 -7.81 3.67 2.51
CA ALA A 106 -8.70 2.70 1.87
C ALA A 106 -8.83 1.40 2.68
N ALA A 107 -7.72 0.85 3.18
CA ALA A 107 -7.73 -0.38 3.97
C ALA A 107 -8.50 -0.21 5.29
N PHE A 108 -8.26 0.89 5.98
CA PHE A 108 -8.90 1.20 7.26
C PHE A 108 -10.39 1.49 7.08
N SER A 109 -10.76 2.33 6.11
CA SER A 109 -12.15 2.67 5.80
C SER A 109 -12.96 1.46 5.34
N ARG A 110 -12.35 0.50 4.65
CA ARG A 110 -13.03 -0.74 4.26
C ARG A 110 -13.39 -1.62 5.46
N LEU A 111 -12.54 -1.67 6.49
CA LEU A 111 -12.86 -2.40 7.72
C LEU A 111 -13.95 -1.72 8.54
N THR A 112 -13.98 -0.39 8.52
CA THR A 112 -14.91 0.41 9.33
C THR A 112 -16.23 0.72 8.62
N GLY A 113 -16.34 0.45 7.32
CA GLY A 113 -17.54 0.66 6.51
C GLY A 113 -17.74 2.10 6.05
N ASP A 114 -16.67 2.89 5.95
CA ASP A 114 -16.73 4.30 5.55
C ASP A 114 -16.68 4.45 4.02
N GLU A 115 -17.86 4.37 3.38
CA GLU A 115 -17.98 4.50 1.92
C GLU A 115 -17.66 5.90 1.40
N ALA A 116 -17.78 6.96 2.22
CA ALA A 116 -17.43 8.31 1.81
C ALA A 116 -15.92 8.41 1.58
N LYS A 117 -15.11 7.89 2.52
CA LYS A 117 -13.64 7.84 2.36
C LYS A 117 -13.24 6.90 1.22
N LEU A 118 -13.89 5.75 1.05
CA LEU A 118 -13.60 4.85 -0.07
C LEU A 118 -13.90 5.50 -1.42
N THR A 119 -14.98 6.26 -1.53
CA THR A 119 -15.31 7.04 -2.74
C THR A 119 -14.23 8.07 -3.04
N GLU A 120 -13.76 8.80 -2.02
CA GLU A 120 -12.65 9.73 -2.19
C GLU A 120 -11.35 9.01 -2.61
N CYS A 121 -11.05 7.83 -2.06
CA CYS A 121 -9.89 7.04 -2.48
C CYS A 121 -9.95 6.68 -3.99
N ARG A 122 -11.13 6.27 -4.49
CA ARG A 122 -11.35 6.00 -5.93
C ARG A 122 -11.16 7.24 -6.78
N ARG A 123 -11.63 8.39 -6.30
CA ARG A 123 -11.43 9.67 -6.98
C ARG A 123 -9.94 10.03 -7.05
N ARG A 124 -9.21 9.95 -5.93
CA ARG A 124 -7.76 10.20 -5.87
C ARG A 124 -6.97 9.27 -6.79
N PHE A 125 -7.33 7.99 -6.83
CA PHE A 125 -6.74 7.02 -7.75
C PHE A 125 -6.83 7.50 -9.21
N LYS A 126 -8.04 7.83 -9.67
CA LYS A 126 -8.32 8.23 -11.06
C LYS A 126 -7.74 9.59 -11.41
N GLU A 127 -8.02 10.59 -10.58
CA GLU A 127 -7.78 12.01 -10.92
C GLU A 127 -6.40 12.53 -10.49
N VAL A 128 -5.68 11.80 -9.65
CA VAL A 128 -4.36 12.21 -9.16
C VAL A 128 -3.30 11.19 -9.54
N PHE A 129 -3.43 9.94 -9.11
CA PHE A 129 -2.35 8.97 -9.31
C PHE A 129 -2.21 8.58 -10.77
N VAL A 130 -3.32 8.22 -11.43
CA VAL A 130 -3.30 7.92 -12.87
C VAL A 130 -3.19 9.20 -13.70
N ALA A 131 -4.02 10.22 -13.45
CA ALA A 131 -4.06 11.40 -14.33
C ALA A 131 -2.88 12.38 -14.18
N LYS A 132 -2.27 12.50 -13.01
CA LYS A 132 -1.25 13.54 -12.73
C LYS A 132 0.13 12.99 -12.42
N GLN A 133 0.24 11.81 -11.82
CA GLN A 133 1.54 11.25 -11.42
C GLN A 133 2.12 10.25 -12.43
N MET A 134 1.28 9.61 -13.25
CA MET A 134 1.68 8.64 -14.27
C MET A 134 1.87 9.30 -15.63
N THR A 135 2.93 8.92 -16.36
CA THR A 135 3.10 9.33 -17.77
C THR A 135 2.49 8.32 -18.74
N ASN A 136 2.41 8.69 -20.02
CA ASN A 136 1.76 7.87 -21.05
C ASN A 136 2.41 6.49 -21.23
N ASP A 137 3.69 6.33 -20.87
CA ASP A 137 4.35 5.03 -20.92
C ASP A 137 4.03 4.13 -19.71
N GLY A 138 3.33 4.64 -18.69
CA GLY A 138 3.01 3.92 -17.45
C GLY A 138 3.97 4.19 -16.28
N SER A 139 5.05 4.92 -16.52
CA SER A 139 6.03 5.25 -15.50
C SER A 139 5.59 6.39 -14.57
N PHE A 140 6.24 6.46 -13.40
CA PHE A 140 6.06 7.53 -12.42
C PHE A 140 7.34 8.37 -12.31
N PRO A 141 7.38 9.61 -12.87
CA PRO A 141 8.61 10.38 -12.99
C PRO A 141 9.26 10.76 -11.66
N ALA A 142 8.45 10.97 -10.61
CA ALA A 142 8.96 11.30 -9.28
C ALA A 142 9.85 10.18 -8.72
N GLU A 143 9.51 8.93 -9.03
CA GLU A 143 10.22 7.73 -8.59
C GLU A 143 11.49 7.49 -9.42
N LEU A 144 11.39 7.68 -10.73
CA LEU A 144 12.52 7.55 -11.65
C LEU A 144 13.65 8.56 -11.42
N ARG A 145 13.36 9.68 -10.72
CA ARG A 145 14.35 10.71 -10.34
C ARG A 145 15.06 10.43 -9.01
N ARG A 146 14.69 9.36 -8.30
CA ARG A 146 15.29 9.04 -7.00
C ARG A 146 16.66 8.38 -7.16
N THR A 147 17.38 8.26 -6.05
CA THR A 147 18.66 7.54 -5.97
C THR A 147 18.49 6.02 -5.99
N LYS A 148 17.27 5.53 -5.76
CA LYS A 148 16.87 4.12 -5.85
C LYS A 148 15.70 3.96 -6.84
N PRO A 149 15.86 4.38 -8.11
CA PRO A 149 14.72 4.53 -9.01
C PRO A 149 14.03 3.19 -9.32
N TYR A 150 14.72 2.06 -9.21
CA TYR A 150 14.10 0.74 -9.41
C TYR A 150 13.21 0.38 -8.21
N ALA A 151 13.75 0.40 -6.99
CA ALA A 151 12.99 0.15 -5.76
C ALA A 151 11.79 1.10 -5.61
N TYR A 152 11.96 2.40 -5.90
CA TYR A 152 10.84 3.35 -5.81
C TYR A 152 9.77 3.10 -6.90
N SER A 153 10.15 2.64 -8.09
CA SER A 153 9.18 2.25 -9.12
C SER A 153 8.40 1.00 -8.72
N ILE A 154 9.07 0.02 -8.12
CA ILE A 154 8.44 -1.17 -7.55
C ILE A 154 7.48 -0.78 -6.42
N PHE A 155 7.95 -0.01 -5.44
CA PHE A 155 7.17 0.44 -4.29
C PHE A 155 5.92 1.21 -4.71
N GLN A 156 6.07 2.15 -5.65
CA GLN A 156 4.95 2.92 -6.20
C GLN A 156 3.91 2.01 -6.85
N LEU A 157 4.34 1.12 -7.74
CA LEU A 157 3.44 0.23 -8.48
C LEU A 157 2.74 -0.76 -7.55
N ASP A 158 3.46 -1.32 -6.58
CA ASP A 158 2.95 -2.33 -5.67
C ASP A 158 1.87 -1.77 -4.73
N ASN A 159 2.09 -0.55 -4.21
CA ASN A 159 1.09 0.14 -3.41
C ASN A 159 -0.12 0.61 -4.25
N LEU A 160 0.11 1.07 -5.49
CA LEU A 160 -0.98 1.46 -6.38
C LEU A 160 -1.84 0.27 -6.80
N ALA A 161 -1.23 -0.87 -7.10
CA ALA A 161 -1.91 -2.13 -7.38
C ALA A 161 -2.72 -2.62 -6.17
N SER A 162 -2.15 -2.54 -4.97
CA SER A 162 -2.85 -2.88 -3.72
C SER A 162 -4.06 -1.98 -3.48
N LEU A 163 -3.93 -0.68 -3.80
CA LEU A 163 -5.04 0.28 -3.73
C LEU A 163 -6.13 -0.06 -4.76
N ALA A 164 -5.75 -0.35 -6.02
CA ALA A 164 -6.68 -0.78 -7.07
C ALA A 164 -7.44 -2.05 -6.66
N GLN A 165 -6.72 -3.03 -6.08
CA GLN A 165 -7.28 -4.28 -5.59
C GLN A 165 -8.30 -4.08 -4.47
N LEU A 166 -8.01 -3.18 -3.51
CA LEU A 166 -8.94 -2.88 -2.42
C LEU A 166 -10.20 -2.15 -2.89
N LEU A 167 -10.07 -1.24 -3.84
CA LEU A 167 -11.12 -0.31 -4.23
C LEU A 167 -12.01 -0.80 -5.38
N THR A 168 -11.51 -1.70 -6.23
CA THR A 168 -12.25 -2.35 -7.31
C THR A 168 -13.57 -2.91 -6.78
N ARG A 169 -14.67 -2.76 -7.51
CA ARG A 169 -15.97 -3.42 -7.28
C ARG A 169 -16.51 -3.93 -8.62
N ASP A 170 -17.58 -4.71 -8.60
CA ASP A 170 -18.13 -5.32 -9.81
C ASP A 170 -18.61 -4.23 -10.78
N GLU A 171 -19.20 -3.17 -10.25
CA GLU A 171 -19.67 -2.00 -10.98
C GLU A 171 -18.58 -0.95 -11.29
N GLU A 172 -17.41 -1.04 -10.65
CA GLU A 172 -16.30 -0.10 -10.83
C GLU A 172 -14.96 -0.81 -10.64
N ASN A 173 -14.46 -1.42 -11.71
CA ASN A 173 -13.21 -2.16 -11.68
C ASN A 173 -12.02 -1.27 -12.09
N LEU A 174 -11.15 -0.97 -11.12
CA LEU A 174 -10.02 -0.06 -11.33
C LEU A 174 -8.87 -0.70 -12.13
N TRP A 175 -8.85 -2.03 -12.27
CA TRP A 175 -7.90 -2.72 -13.15
C TRP A 175 -8.17 -2.45 -14.63
N PHE A 176 -9.44 -2.23 -14.99
CA PHE A 176 -9.88 -1.90 -16.36
C PHE A 176 -10.13 -0.41 -16.57
N TYR A 177 -9.98 0.42 -15.53
CA TYR A 177 -10.00 1.87 -15.68
C TYR A 177 -8.77 2.35 -16.45
N ALA A 178 -9.01 3.18 -17.47
CA ALA A 178 -7.97 3.87 -18.21
C ALA A 178 -8.43 5.28 -18.61
N LEU A 179 -7.48 6.20 -18.71
CA LEU A 179 -7.69 7.48 -19.36
C LEU A 179 -7.79 7.31 -20.89
N PRO A 180 -8.32 8.30 -21.63
CA PRO A 180 -8.38 8.24 -23.10
C PRO A 180 -7.02 8.02 -23.79
N ASP A 181 -5.93 8.38 -23.12
CA ASP A 181 -4.55 8.20 -23.59
C ASP A 181 -3.92 6.85 -23.18
N GLY A 182 -4.69 5.95 -22.58
CA GLY A 182 -4.27 4.60 -22.20
C GLY A 182 -3.68 4.46 -20.79
N ARG A 183 -3.41 5.57 -20.08
CA ARG A 183 -2.88 5.49 -18.70
C ARG A 183 -3.86 4.80 -17.75
N GLY A 184 -3.36 3.82 -17.01
CA GLY A 184 -4.13 2.97 -16.10
C GLY A 184 -3.24 1.85 -15.53
N MET A 185 -3.83 0.91 -14.78
CA MET A 185 -3.05 -0.18 -14.16
C MET A 185 -2.34 -1.07 -15.18
N ARG A 186 -3.00 -1.37 -16.31
CA ARG A 186 -2.40 -2.15 -17.40
C ARG A 186 -1.11 -1.51 -17.90
N GLN A 187 -1.15 -0.22 -18.23
CA GLN A 187 0.02 0.53 -18.72
C GLN A 187 1.15 0.60 -17.68
N ALA A 188 0.80 0.79 -16.40
CA ALA A 188 1.78 0.81 -15.32
C ALA A 188 2.49 -0.53 -15.11
N MET A 189 1.75 -1.63 -15.24
CA MET A 189 2.29 -2.99 -15.18
C MET A 189 3.15 -3.32 -16.41
N GLU A 190 2.70 -2.93 -17.61
CA GLU A 190 3.46 -3.10 -18.84
C GLU A 190 4.78 -2.34 -18.82
N PHE A 191 4.82 -1.16 -18.23
CA PHE A 191 6.06 -0.40 -18.03
C PHE A 191 7.09 -1.17 -17.20
N LEU A 192 6.71 -1.66 -16.01
CA LEU A 192 7.67 -2.20 -15.06
C LEU A 192 8.00 -3.68 -15.29
N TYR A 193 7.07 -4.45 -15.86
CA TYR A 193 7.19 -5.90 -16.03
C TYR A 193 8.49 -6.36 -16.70
N PRO A 194 8.96 -5.78 -17.82
CA PRO A 194 10.21 -6.22 -18.46
C PRO A 194 11.41 -6.17 -17.52
N PHE A 195 11.42 -5.21 -16.59
CA PHE A 195 12.50 -5.01 -15.63
C PHE A 195 12.35 -5.86 -14.37
N LEU A 196 11.13 -6.29 -14.03
CA LEU A 196 10.89 -7.31 -13.00
C LEU A 196 11.30 -8.70 -13.51
N ALA A 197 10.97 -9.01 -14.77
CA ALA A 197 11.31 -10.27 -15.41
C ALA A 197 12.82 -10.40 -15.66
N ASP A 198 13.48 -9.28 -15.98
CA ASP A 198 14.90 -9.22 -16.25
C ASP A 198 15.48 -7.87 -15.79
N LYS A 199 16.03 -7.88 -14.56
CA LYS A 199 16.63 -6.68 -13.93
C LYS A 199 17.76 -6.07 -14.77
N SER A 200 18.45 -6.86 -15.61
CA SER A 200 19.55 -6.35 -16.45
C SER A 200 19.08 -5.38 -17.54
N LYS A 201 17.79 -5.40 -17.89
CA LYS A 201 17.17 -4.48 -18.86
C LYS A 201 16.83 -3.11 -18.27
N TRP A 202 17.01 -2.92 -16.96
CA TRP A 202 16.71 -1.63 -16.32
C TRP A 202 17.56 -0.51 -16.95
N PRO A 203 16.95 0.57 -17.48
CA PRO A 203 17.66 1.53 -18.32
C PRO A 203 18.41 2.60 -17.51
N ARG A 204 18.38 2.54 -16.18
CA ARG A 204 19.00 3.54 -15.29
C ARG A 204 20.12 2.90 -14.48
N LYS A 205 20.92 3.75 -13.84
CA LYS A 205 21.95 3.31 -12.90
C LYS A 205 21.32 2.42 -11.81
N PRO A 206 22.06 1.40 -11.33
CA PRO A 206 21.67 0.61 -10.17
C PRO A 206 21.30 1.48 -8.97
N ASP A 207 20.35 1.00 -8.18
CA ASP A 207 19.98 1.63 -6.91
C ASP A 207 21.18 1.68 -5.98
N ILE A 208 21.37 2.81 -5.27
CA ILE A 208 22.51 2.98 -4.36
C ILE A 208 22.47 2.07 -3.12
N GLN A 209 21.37 1.35 -2.90
CA GLN A 209 21.15 0.46 -1.77
C GLN A 209 20.19 -0.66 -2.17
N ALA A 210 20.43 -1.87 -1.66
CA ALA A 210 19.56 -3.05 -1.83
C ALA A 210 19.28 -3.45 -3.28
N TRP A 211 20.11 -3.00 -4.24
CA TRP A 211 19.98 -3.34 -5.66
C TRP A 211 19.92 -4.85 -5.91
N GLU A 212 20.77 -5.62 -5.22
CA GLU A 212 20.83 -7.07 -5.36
C GLU A 212 19.58 -7.78 -4.83
N GLY A 213 18.92 -7.21 -3.81
CA GLY A 213 17.75 -7.81 -3.17
C GLY A 213 16.46 -7.70 -3.99
N TRP A 214 16.42 -6.85 -5.02
CA TRP A 214 15.27 -6.70 -5.92
C TRP A 214 15.43 -7.52 -7.21
N PRO A 215 14.33 -7.91 -7.87
CA PRO A 215 12.94 -7.88 -7.39
C PRO A 215 12.64 -9.03 -6.42
N ALA A 216 11.47 -8.98 -5.78
CA ALA A 216 10.98 -10.02 -4.87
C ALA A 216 9.58 -10.47 -5.32
N ARG A 217 8.86 -11.30 -4.56
CA ARG A 217 7.51 -11.72 -4.93
C ARG A 217 6.46 -10.61 -4.73
N GLN A 218 6.51 -9.58 -5.55
CA GLN A 218 5.64 -8.40 -5.46
C GLN A 218 4.14 -8.76 -5.63
N PRO A 219 3.26 -8.37 -4.68
CA PRO A 219 1.80 -8.47 -4.79
C PRO A 219 1.20 -7.99 -6.11
N CYS A 220 1.72 -6.92 -6.72
CA CYS A 220 1.19 -6.37 -7.97
C CYS A 220 1.15 -7.39 -9.12
N LEU A 221 2.11 -8.32 -9.18
CA LEU A 221 2.13 -9.38 -10.19
C LEU A 221 0.97 -10.35 -10.00
N LEU A 222 0.69 -10.77 -8.76
CA LEU A 222 -0.45 -11.63 -8.45
C LEU A 222 -1.76 -10.95 -8.79
N PHE A 223 -1.97 -9.72 -8.30
CA PHE A 223 -3.23 -9.02 -8.49
C PHE A 223 -3.50 -8.72 -9.98
N THR A 224 -2.47 -8.31 -10.72
CA THR A 224 -2.59 -8.04 -12.16
C THR A 224 -2.88 -9.32 -12.94
N GLY A 225 -2.15 -10.40 -12.67
CA GLY A 225 -2.35 -11.66 -13.36
C GLY A 225 -3.76 -12.22 -13.19
N LEU A 226 -4.32 -12.11 -11.99
CA LEU A 226 -5.70 -12.53 -11.70
C LEU A 226 -6.74 -11.57 -12.28
N ALA A 227 -6.54 -10.25 -12.15
CA ALA A 227 -7.54 -9.27 -12.58
C ALA A 227 -7.64 -9.13 -14.10
N LEU A 228 -6.52 -9.31 -14.81
CA LEU A 228 -6.41 -9.13 -16.26
C LEU A 228 -6.34 -10.44 -17.05
N ASP A 229 -6.40 -11.59 -16.36
CA ASP A 229 -6.24 -12.93 -16.93
C ASP A 229 -4.93 -13.09 -17.73
N GLU A 230 -3.83 -12.64 -17.13
CA GLU A 230 -2.51 -12.62 -17.78
C GLU A 230 -1.49 -13.49 -17.04
N GLN A 231 -1.36 -14.73 -17.52
CA GLN A 231 -0.52 -15.77 -16.93
C GLN A 231 0.95 -15.36 -16.75
N LYS A 232 1.49 -14.51 -17.64
CA LYS A 232 2.88 -14.05 -17.58
C LYS A 232 3.23 -13.38 -16.23
N TYR A 233 2.29 -12.67 -15.62
CA TYR A 233 2.50 -12.04 -14.31
C TYR A 233 2.50 -13.08 -13.19
N LEU A 234 1.61 -14.07 -13.26
CA LEU A 234 1.53 -15.17 -12.29
C LEU A 234 2.78 -16.05 -12.35
N ASP A 235 3.26 -16.37 -13.55
CA ASP A 235 4.47 -17.16 -13.76
C ASP A 235 5.71 -16.45 -13.18
N LEU A 236 5.81 -15.14 -13.37
CA LEU A 236 6.88 -14.35 -12.78
C LEU A 236 6.76 -14.30 -11.26
N TRP A 237 5.57 -14.05 -10.73
CA TRP A 237 5.31 -14.02 -9.29
C TRP A 237 5.76 -15.30 -8.58
N GLN A 238 5.46 -16.47 -9.17
CA GLN A 238 5.86 -17.77 -8.61
C GLN A 238 7.37 -17.97 -8.57
N LYS A 239 8.11 -17.43 -9.57
CA LYS A 239 9.57 -17.55 -9.66
C LYS A 239 10.32 -16.63 -8.71
N LEU A 240 9.75 -15.48 -8.35
CA LEU A 240 10.43 -14.49 -7.52
C LEU A 240 10.46 -14.91 -6.03
N PRO A 241 11.50 -14.49 -5.28
CA PRO A 241 11.67 -14.84 -3.87
C PRO A 241 10.48 -14.40 -3.00
N ALA A 242 9.82 -15.35 -2.34
CA ALA A 242 8.69 -15.10 -1.44
C ALA A 242 9.12 -14.36 -0.17
N ASP A 243 10.27 -14.73 0.37
CA ASP A 243 10.78 -14.30 1.66
C ASP A 243 12.16 -13.65 1.48
N PRO A 244 12.22 -12.39 1.00
CA PRO A 244 13.49 -11.69 0.85
C PRO A 244 14.17 -11.51 2.21
N THR A 245 15.49 -11.69 2.27
CA THR A 245 16.26 -11.57 3.52
C THR A 245 16.77 -10.14 3.77
N ASP A 246 16.97 -9.35 2.70
CA ASP A 246 17.37 -7.95 2.76
C ASP A 246 16.31 -7.12 3.53
N ALA A 247 16.77 -6.39 4.55
CA ALA A 247 15.89 -5.62 5.43
C ALA A 247 15.24 -4.43 4.73
N GLU A 248 15.94 -3.78 3.79
CA GLU A 248 15.40 -2.66 3.02
C GLU A 248 14.35 -3.17 2.04
N VAL A 249 14.56 -4.33 1.39
CA VAL A 249 13.54 -4.95 0.54
C VAL A 249 12.30 -5.29 1.35
N ARG A 250 12.44 -5.99 2.49
CA ARG A 250 11.30 -6.34 3.36
C ARG A 250 10.52 -5.13 3.82
N ARG A 251 11.20 -4.05 4.22
CA ARG A 251 10.56 -2.80 4.65
C ARG A 251 9.74 -2.15 3.54
N ASN A 252 10.13 -2.32 2.28
CA ASN A 252 9.45 -1.73 1.12
C ASN A 252 8.37 -2.67 0.52
N ILE A 253 8.09 -3.82 1.13
CA ILE A 253 6.98 -4.70 0.74
C ILE A 253 5.89 -4.55 1.80
N ALA A 254 4.92 -3.68 1.53
CA ALA A 254 3.84 -3.37 2.48
C ALA A 254 2.97 -4.59 2.77
N ILE A 255 2.66 -5.37 1.72
CA ILE A 255 1.71 -6.48 1.77
C ILE A 255 2.47 -7.79 1.82
N THR A 256 2.39 -8.49 2.95
CA THR A 256 3.16 -9.73 3.17
C THR A 256 2.32 -10.99 2.93
N GLN A 257 0.99 -10.87 2.99
CA GLN A 257 0.03 -11.96 2.82
C GLN A 257 -0.98 -11.61 1.73
N PRO A 258 -0.56 -11.51 0.45
CA PRO A 258 -1.41 -11.03 -0.64
C PRO A 258 -2.65 -11.91 -0.90
N ILE A 259 -2.66 -13.16 -0.42
CA ILE A 259 -3.83 -14.04 -0.49
C ILE A 259 -5.01 -13.47 0.33
N LEU A 260 -4.75 -12.76 1.44
CA LEU A 260 -5.80 -12.11 2.25
C LEU A 260 -6.49 -10.96 1.50
N TRP A 261 -5.92 -10.50 0.39
CA TRP A 261 -6.42 -9.39 -0.42
C TRP A 261 -7.26 -9.85 -1.60
N LEU A 262 -7.32 -11.17 -1.83
CA LEU A 262 -8.19 -11.77 -2.83
C LEU A 262 -9.62 -11.83 -2.26
N ARG A 263 -10.59 -11.52 -3.12
CA ARG A 263 -12.01 -11.71 -2.77
C ARG A 263 -12.31 -13.22 -2.81
N PRO A 264 -13.07 -13.75 -1.85
CA PRO A 264 -13.62 -15.10 -1.95
C PRO A 264 -14.50 -15.26 -3.18
#